data_AF-A0A529SDP1-F1
#
_entry.id   AF-A0A529SDP1-F1
#
_cell.length_a   1.000
_cell.length_b   1.000
_cell.length_c   1.000
_cell.angle_alpha   90.00
_cell.angle_beta   90.00
_cell.angle_gamma   90.00
#
_symmetry.space_group_name_H-M   'P 1'
#
loop_
_entity.id
_entity.type
_entity.pdbx_description
1 polymer ?
#
loop_
_entity_poly.entity_id
_entity_poly.type
_entity_poly.pdbx_seq_one_letter_code
_entity_poly.pdbx_strand_id
1 'polypeptide(L)'
;QILAGIEGEWPILLGANEVIARDRDDVEILARLPQDQGGHPLLVTGRHGEGRTLVWTSDIGPHWLPNSFVEWPGYARLWTNVLRWVSKAA
;
A
#
# COMPACT_ATOMS: atom_id res chain seq x y z
N GLN A 1 -0.26 11.76 -4.16
CA GLN A 1 0.90 11.36 -5.00
C GLN A 1 0.95 9.83 -5.16
N ILE A 2 0.96 9.05 -4.07
CA ILE A 2 0.92 7.58 -4.13
C ILE A 2 -0.41 7.06 -4.69
N LEU A 3 -1.53 7.53 -4.14
CA LEU A 3 -2.88 7.16 -4.61
C LEU A 3 -3.40 8.04 -5.76
N ALA A 4 -2.54 8.84 -6.40
CA ALA A 4 -2.99 9.75 -7.45
C ALA A 4 -3.45 8.97 -8.69
N GLY A 5 -4.68 9.23 -9.15
CA GLY A 5 -5.31 8.52 -10.26
C GLY A 5 -5.73 7.09 -9.91
N ILE A 6 -5.79 6.74 -8.61
CA ILE A 6 -6.43 5.53 -8.11
C ILE A 6 -7.78 5.96 -7.53
N GLU A 7 -8.86 5.49 -8.15
CA GLU A 7 -10.23 5.84 -7.80
C GLU A 7 -11.08 4.58 -7.69
N GLY A 8 -12.19 4.68 -6.95
CA GLY A 8 -13.15 3.58 -6.80
C GLY A 8 -12.70 2.46 -5.87
N GLU A 9 -13.41 1.34 -5.96
CA GLU A 9 -13.14 0.14 -5.15
C GLU A 9 -11.92 -0.62 -5.67
N TRP A 10 -11.11 -1.10 -4.73
CA TRP A 10 -9.95 -1.91 -5.04
C TRP A 10 -10.39 -3.37 -5.15
N PRO A 11 -9.78 -4.17 -6.05
CA PRO A 11 -10.04 -5.60 -6.09
C PRO A 11 -9.69 -6.26 -4.75
N ILE A 12 -10.29 -7.42 -4.50
CA ILE A 12 -10.06 -8.17 -3.26
C ILE A 12 -8.60 -8.64 -3.15
N LEU A 13 -8.09 -8.63 -1.92
CA LEU A 13 -6.83 -9.26 -1.53
C LEU A 13 -7.16 -10.55 -0.78
N LEU A 14 -6.40 -11.62 -1.04
CA LEU A 14 -6.58 -12.93 -0.40
C LEU A 14 -5.73 -13.10 0.86
N GLY A 15 -4.86 -12.14 1.16
CA GLY A 15 -4.04 -12.16 2.36
C GLY A 15 -3.29 -10.85 2.56
N ALA A 16 -2.96 -10.57 3.81
CA ALA A 16 -2.08 -9.48 4.22
C ALA A 16 -1.45 -9.85 5.57
N ASN A 17 -0.29 -9.29 5.86
CA ASN A 17 0.33 -9.42 7.16
C ASN A 17 -0.36 -8.50 8.17
N GLU A 18 -0.76 -9.05 9.32
CA GLU A 18 -1.24 -8.26 10.44
C GLU A 18 -0.07 -7.50 11.09
N VAL A 19 -0.16 -6.18 11.08
CA VAL A 19 0.87 -5.30 11.64
C VAL A 19 0.25 -4.19 12.48
N ILE A 20 1.09 -3.53 13.27
CA ILE A 20 0.74 -2.33 14.04
C ILE A 20 1.66 -1.21 13.56
N ALA A 21 1.07 -0.05 13.25
CA ALA A 21 1.84 1.13 12.89
C ALA A 21 2.61 1.66 14.11
N ARG A 22 3.83 2.14 13.89
CA ARG A 22 4.60 2.78 14.97
C ARG A 22 3.93 4.12 15.32
N ASP A 23 3.87 4.43 16.61
CA ASP A 23 3.39 5.72 17.10
C ASP A 23 4.48 6.79 16.95
N ARG A 24 4.50 7.43 15.78
CA ARG A 24 5.48 8.44 15.37
C ARG A 24 4.84 9.43 14.39
N ASP A 25 5.20 10.70 14.51
CA ASP A 25 4.65 11.78 13.68
C ASP A 25 4.97 11.65 12.18
N ASP A 26 6.03 10.94 11.82
CA ASP A 26 6.42 10.73 10.43
C ASP A 26 5.73 9.53 9.76
N VAL A 27 4.90 8.80 10.50
CA VAL A 27 4.16 7.63 10.00
C VAL A 27 2.75 8.03 9.59
N GLU A 28 2.38 7.72 8.35
CA GLU A 28 1.04 7.98 7.82
C GLU A 28 0.45 6.70 7.22
N ILE A 29 -0.78 6.37 7.61
CA ILE A 29 -1.51 5.20 7.10
C ILE A 29 -2.43 5.67 5.98
N LEU A 30 -2.14 5.22 4.76
CA LEU A 30 -2.86 5.60 3.55
C LEU A 30 -4.04 4.66 3.24
N ALA A 31 -3.95 3.39 3.65
CA ALA A 31 -5.02 2.42 3.51
C ALA A 31 -5.01 1.42 4.66
N ARG A 32 -6.19 0.89 5.00
CA ARG A 32 -6.40 -0.16 5.99
C ARG A 32 -7.23 -1.29 5.40
N LEU A 33 -7.08 -2.47 5.97
CA LEU A 33 -8.02 -3.57 5.75
C LEU A 33 -9.41 -3.19 6.32
N PRO A 34 -10.49 -3.84 5.86
CA PRO A 34 -11.82 -3.70 6.45
C PRO A 34 -11.82 -3.94 7.96
N GLN A 35 -12.66 -3.21 8.70
CA GLN A 35 -12.70 -3.30 10.18
C GLN A 35 -13.16 -4.67 10.67
N ASP A 36 -14.09 -5.30 9.96
CA ASP A 36 -14.56 -6.66 10.18
C ASP A 36 -13.52 -7.74 9.81
N GLN A 37 -12.41 -7.34 9.19
CA GLN A 37 -11.25 -8.17 8.87
C GLN A 37 -9.98 -7.67 9.62
N GLY A 38 -10.17 -7.09 10.81
CA GLY A 38 -9.10 -6.70 11.73
C GLY A 38 -8.61 -5.25 11.61
N GLY A 39 -8.95 -4.52 10.54
CA GLY A 39 -8.63 -3.08 10.43
C GLY A 39 -7.13 -2.74 10.38
N HIS A 40 -6.28 -3.75 10.18
CA HIS A 40 -4.83 -3.59 10.17
C HIS A 40 -4.36 -2.66 9.03
N PRO A 41 -3.23 -1.95 9.20
CA PRO A 41 -2.67 -1.13 8.14
C PRO A 41 -2.35 -1.95 6.89
N LEU A 42 -2.72 -1.43 5.71
CA LEU A 42 -2.45 -2.05 4.41
C LEU A 42 -1.29 -1.33 3.70
N LEU A 43 -1.38 0.00 3.64
CA LEU A 43 -0.41 0.85 2.96
C LEU A 43 0.00 1.98 3.91
N VAL A 44 1.28 2.05 4.24
CA VAL A 44 1.83 2.97 5.25
C VAL A 44 3.09 3.63 4.72
N THR A 45 3.26 4.91 4.97
CA THR A 45 4.48 5.67 4.68
C THR A 45 5.19 6.05 5.97
N GLY A 46 6.50 6.28 5.85
CA GLY A 46 7.34 6.69 6.97
C GLY A 46 8.64 7.34 6.53
N ARG A 47 9.52 7.63 7.50
CA ARG A 47 10.89 8.07 7.25
C ARG A 47 11.91 7.33 8.11
N HIS A 48 13.11 7.23 7.56
CA HIS A 48 14.29 6.79 8.31
C HIS A 48 15.49 7.62 7.86
N GLY A 49 15.98 8.49 8.76
CA GLY A 49 16.94 9.55 8.41
C GLY A 49 16.41 10.41 7.26
N GLU A 50 17.22 10.56 6.22
CA GLU A 50 16.84 11.30 5.00
C GLU A 50 15.96 10.50 4.03
N GLY A 51 15.81 9.19 4.26
CA GLY A 51 15.05 8.28 3.41
C GLY A 51 13.53 8.36 3.61
N ARG A 52 12.80 8.00 2.55
CA ARG A 52 11.37 7.69 2.62
C ARG A 52 11.22 6.17 2.74
N THR A 53 10.28 5.72 3.56
CA THR A 53 9.94 4.29 3.69
C THR A 53 8.47 4.08 3.36
N LEU A 54 8.16 2.89 2.85
CA LEU A 54 6.79 2.48 2.54
C LEU A 54 6.61 1.01 2.90
N VAL A 55 5.44 0.69 3.44
CA VAL A 55 5.01 -0.67 3.75
C VAL A 55 3.73 -0.95 2.98
N TRP A 56 3.76 -2.02 2.19
CA TRP A 56 2.60 -2.69 1.63
C TRP A 56 2.52 -4.05 2.33
N THR A 57 1.44 -4.33 3.06
CA THR A 57 1.39 -5.50 3.94
C THR A 57 0.88 -6.76 3.24
N SER A 58 0.36 -6.63 2.02
CA SER A 58 0.03 -7.77 1.15
C SER A 58 1.21 -8.13 0.23
N ASP A 59 0.99 -9.03 -0.72
CA ASP A 59 2.00 -9.48 -1.68
C ASP A 59 2.08 -8.54 -2.89
N ILE A 60 3.14 -8.62 -3.69
CA ILE A 60 3.20 -7.92 -4.99
C ILE A 60 2.50 -8.74 -6.09
N GLY A 61 2.34 -10.05 -5.90
CA GLY A 61 1.70 -10.94 -6.86
C GLY A 61 1.00 -12.13 -6.20
N PRO A 62 0.75 -13.21 -6.96
CA PRO A 62 0.15 -14.41 -6.43
C PRO A 62 0.96 -15.03 -5.28
N HIS A 63 0.33 -15.60 -4.26
CA HIS A 63 -1.08 -15.99 -4.21
C HIS A 63 -2.02 -15.02 -3.45
N TRP A 64 -1.50 -14.02 -2.74
CA TRP A 64 -2.36 -13.07 -2.01
C TRP A 64 -2.98 -12.00 -2.91
N LEU A 65 -2.31 -11.63 -4.00
CA LEU A 65 -2.92 -10.80 -5.04
C LEU A 65 -3.47 -11.73 -6.12
N PRO A 66 -4.80 -11.89 -6.22
CA PRO A 66 -5.39 -12.66 -7.31
C PRO A 66 -5.14 -11.96 -8.65
N ASN A 67 -5.29 -12.71 -9.75
CA ASN A 67 -5.11 -12.15 -11.10
C ASN A 67 -6.00 -10.93 -11.34
N SER A 68 -7.22 -10.90 -10.78
CA SER A 68 -8.10 -9.73 -10.86
C SER A 68 -7.51 -8.46 -10.26
N PHE A 69 -6.64 -8.58 -9.24
CA PHE A 69 -5.91 -7.45 -8.69
C PHE A 69 -4.74 -7.06 -9.59
N VAL A 70 -3.96 -8.03 -10.06
CA VAL A 70 -2.78 -7.78 -10.92
C VAL A 70 -3.18 -7.16 -12.27
N GLU A 71 -4.31 -7.58 -12.83
CA GLU A 71 -4.86 -7.10 -14.10
C GLU A 71 -5.63 -5.78 -13.97
N TRP A 72 -5.96 -5.36 -12.74
CA TRP A 72 -6.65 -4.10 -12.52
C TRP A 72 -5.78 -2.91 -12.94
N PRO A 73 -6.30 -1.95 -13.73
CA PRO A 73 -5.51 -0.80 -14.20
C PRO A 73 -4.85 0.00 -13.08
N GLY A 74 -5.46 0.01 -11.89
CA GLY A 74 -4.89 0.67 -10.72
C GLY A 74 -3.63 0.01 -10.16
N TYR A 75 -3.37 -1.28 -10.43
CA TYR A 75 -2.18 -1.99 -9.94
C TYR A 75 -0.88 -1.37 -10.49
N ALA A 76 -0.78 -1.27 -11.81
CA ALA A 76 0.40 -0.67 -12.46
C ALA A 76 0.59 0.79 -12.06
N ARG A 77 -0.52 1.53 -11.93
CA ARG A 77 -0.51 2.93 -11.49
C ARG A 77 -0.03 3.07 -10.04
N LEU A 78 -0.55 2.25 -9.13
CA LEU A 78 -0.17 2.23 -7.72
C LEU A 78 1.33 2.01 -7.57
N TRP A 79 1.87 0.97 -8.19
CA TRP A 79 3.29 0.65 -8.07
C TRP A 79 4.20 1.69 -8.72
N THR A 80 3.80 2.26 -9.87
CA THR A 80 4.54 3.37 -10.48
C THR A 80 4.60 4.57 -9.54
N ASN A 81 3.49 4.91 -8.89
CA ASN A 81 3.42 6.02 -7.96
C ASN A 81 4.22 5.75 -6.67
N VAL A 82 4.13 4.53 -6.13
CA VAL A 82 4.91 4.07 -4.97
C VAL A 82 6.40 4.18 -5.25
N LEU A 83 6.86 3.63 -6.37
CA LEU A 83 8.28 3.63 -6.73
C LEU A 83 8.80 5.04 -6.97
N ARG A 84 8.04 5.89 -7.67
CA ARG A 84 8.39 7.31 -7.84
C ARG A 84 8.49 8.03 -6.49
N TRP A 85 7.51 7.80 -5.61
CA TRP A 85 7.49 8.46 -4.30
C TRP A 85 8.65 8.03 -3.40
N VAL A 86 8.93 6.73 -3.29
CA VAL A 86 9.97 6.21 -2.38
C VAL A 86 11.38 6.57 -2.87
N SER A 87 11.61 6.55 -4.18
CA SER A 87 12.89 6.92 -4.79
C SER A 87 13.13 8.43 -4.85
N LYS A 88 12.12 9.26 -4.54
CA LYS A 88 12.12 10.71 -4.76
C LYS A 88 12.38 11.09 -6.23
N ALA A 89 12.08 10.19 -7.17
CA ALA A 89 12.16 10.51 -8.59
C ALA A 89 11.11 11.56 -8.96
N ALA A 90 11.46 12.44 -9.90
CA ALA A 90 10.59 13.48 -10.43
C ALA A 90 9.39 12.90 -11.20
#